data_AF-A0A227JC96-F1
#
_entry.id   AF-A0A227JC96-F1
#
_cell.length_a   1.000
_cell.length_b   1.000
_cell.length_c   1.000
_cell.angle_alpha   90.00
_cell.angle_beta   90.00
_cell.angle_gamma   90.00
#
_symmetry.space_group_name_H-M   'P 1'
#
loop_
_entity.id
_entity.type
_entity.pdbx_description
1 polymer ?
#
loop_
_entity_poly.entity_id
_entity_poly.type
_entity_poly.pdbx_seq_one_letter_code
_entity_poly.pdbx_strand_id
1 'polypeptide(L)'
;VYDSGLAEIRSLGIEAGWQGQGQGSAIVNYLVDKARQMAIKKVFVLTRTPEFFMKQSFLPTSKSLLPEKVLKDCDQCPRQHACDEVALEINLVEQIIQRSHVA
;
A
#
# COMPACT_ATOMS: atom_id res chain seq x y z
N VAL A 1 -1.72 10.31 4.45
CA VAL A 1 -3.04 10.37 3.78
C VAL A 1 -3.04 11.61 2.92
N TYR A 2 -3.41 11.47 1.64
CA TYR A 2 -3.39 12.56 0.66
C TYR A 2 -4.82 13.08 0.41
N ASP A 3 -4.92 14.32 -0.06
CA ASP A 3 -6.16 15.05 -0.32
C ASP A 3 -7.07 14.41 -1.39
N SER A 4 -6.53 13.56 -2.27
CA SER A 4 -7.21 12.94 -3.42
C SER A 4 -7.98 11.63 -3.12
N GLY A 5 -8.17 11.28 -1.85
CA GLY A 5 -8.73 9.96 -1.49
C GLY A 5 -7.74 8.81 -1.70
N LEU A 6 -6.45 9.13 -1.65
CA LEU A 6 -5.32 8.22 -1.74
C LEU A 6 -4.58 8.18 -0.39
N ALA A 7 -4.15 7.01 0.04
CA ALA A 7 -3.27 6.87 1.20
C ALA A 7 -2.08 5.94 0.90
N GLU A 8 -1.00 6.10 1.67
CA GLU A 8 0.18 5.26 1.57
C GLU A 8 0.39 4.52 2.89
N ILE A 9 0.73 3.23 2.83
CA ILE A 9 1.32 2.52 3.97
C ILE A 9 2.83 2.70 3.88
N ARG A 10 3.41 3.40 4.87
CA ARG A 10 4.84 3.71 4.93
C ARG A 10 5.50 3.08 6.14
N SER A 11 6.82 2.90 6.05
CA SER A 11 7.69 2.54 7.17
C SER A 11 7.25 1.28 7.93
N LEU A 12 6.67 0.31 7.23
CA LEU A 12 6.32 -0.98 7.81
C LEU A 12 7.54 -1.89 7.78
N GLY A 13 7.98 -2.31 8.96
CA GLY A 13 9.03 -3.32 9.13
C GLY A 13 8.70 -4.20 10.33
N ILE A 14 9.05 -5.48 10.23
CA ILE A 14 9.01 -6.43 11.34
C ILE A 14 10.44 -6.80 11.67
N GLU A 15 10.79 -6.74 12.95
CA GLU A 15 12.10 -7.10 13.46
C GLU A 15 12.52 -8.50 12.98
N ALA A 16 13.81 -8.66 12.65
CA ALA A 16 14.35 -9.94 12.26
C ALA A 16 14.16 -10.97 13.40
N GLY A 17 13.82 -12.22 13.04
CA GLY A 17 13.46 -13.27 14.01
C GLY A 17 11.98 -13.29 14.41
N TRP A 18 11.23 -12.21 14.18
CA TRP A 18 9.78 -12.14 14.42
C TRP A 18 8.93 -12.21 13.15
N GLN A 19 9.56 -12.35 11.99
CA GLN A 19 8.89 -12.45 10.69
C GLN A 19 8.22 -13.82 10.50
N GLY A 20 7.25 -13.90 9.58
CA GLY A 20 6.58 -15.16 9.22
C GLY A 20 5.47 -15.62 10.17
N GLN A 21 5.16 -14.85 11.21
CA GLN A 21 4.13 -15.18 12.22
C GLN A 21 2.83 -14.39 12.05
N GLY A 22 2.70 -13.61 10.96
CA GLY A 22 1.44 -12.94 10.58
C GLY A 22 1.25 -11.51 11.07
N GLN A 23 2.15 -10.95 11.89
CA GLN A 23 2.04 -9.58 12.42
C GLN A 23 2.02 -8.54 11.30
N GLY A 24 2.88 -8.68 10.30
CA GLY A 24 2.91 -7.78 9.14
C GLY A 24 1.55 -7.76 8.42
N SER A 25 0.98 -8.93 8.15
CA SER A 25 -0.33 -9.05 7.51
C SER A 25 -1.44 -8.47 8.38
N ALA A 26 -1.41 -8.70 9.69
CA ALA A 26 -2.38 -8.13 10.63
C ALA A 26 -2.33 -6.59 10.63
N ILE A 27 -1.13 -5.99 10.63
CA ILE A 27 -0.94 -4.55 10.56
C ILE A 27 -1.48 -3.99 9.24
N VAL A 28 -1.13 -4.61 8.10
CA VAL A 28 -1.62 -4.18 6.78
C VAL A 28 -3.15 -4.24 6.72
N ASN A 29 -3.76 -5.34 7.17
CA ASN A 29 -5.22 -5.49 7.16
C ASN A 29 -5.90 -4.41 8.01
N TYR A 30 -5.38 -4.15 9.22
CA TYR A 30 -5.88 -3.09 10.08
C TYR A 30 -5.78 -1.70 9.43
N LEU A 31 -4.65 -1.39 8.79
CA LEU A 31 -4.45 -0.11 8.10
C LEU A 31 -5.38 0.04 6.90
N VAL A 32 -5.60 -1.03 6.14
CA VAL A 32 -6.54 -1.05 5.02
C VAL A 32 -7.98 -0.85 5.50
N ASP A 33 -8.38 -1.52 6.58
CA ASP A 33 -9.71 -1.32 7.19
C ASP A 33 -9.89 0.10 7.73
N LYS A 34 -8.86 0.66 8.36
CA LYS A 34 -8.86 2.06 8.79
C LYS A 34 -8.99 3.02 7.60
N ALA A 35 -8.30 2.76 6.50
CA ALA A 35 -8.43 3.55 5.28
C ALA A 35 -9.86 3.50 4.72
N ARG A 36 -10.53 2.33 4.75
CA ARG A 36 -11.96 2.20 4.38
C ARG A 36 -12.85 3.08 5.25
N GLN A 37 -12.65 3.05 6.57
CA GLN A 37 -13.43 3.87 7.51
C GLN A 37 -13.23 5.38 7.29
N MET A 38 -12.07 5.77 6.76
CA MET A 38 -11.75 7.15 6.39
C MET A 38 -12.24 7.53 4.99
N ALA A 39 -13.04 6.70 4.32
CA ALA A 39 -13.51 6.89 2.94
C ALA A 39 -12.38 7.05 1.91
N ILE A 40 -11.20 6.48 2.18
CA ILE A 40 -10.09 6.43 1.23
C ILE A 40 -10.45 5.43 0.12
N LYS A 41 -10.25 5.85 -1.13
CA LYS A 41 -10.60 5.06 -2.32
C LYS A 41 -9.48 4.10 -2.70
N LYS A 42 -8.22 4.52 -2.54
CA LYS A 42 -7.05 3.73 -2.90
C LYS A 42 -5.97 3.81 -1.83
N VAL A 43 -5.32 2.67 -1.59
CA VAL A 43 -4.11 2.60 -0.77
C VAL A 43 -2.98 2.07 -1.63
N PHE A 44 -1.82 2.70 -1.59
CA PHE A 44 -0.64 2.23 -2.30
C PHE A 44 0.55 2.01 -1.37
N VAL A 45 1.55 1.29 -1.88
CA VAL A 45 2.84 1.06 -1.25
C VAL A 45 3.96 1.15 -2.28
N LEU A 46 5.10 1.69 -1.85
CA LEU A 46 6.38 1.53 -2.53
C LEU A 46 7.20 0.51 -1.73
N THR A 47 7.61 -0.58 -2.37
CA THR A 47 8.22 -1.71 -1.65
C THR A 47 9.28 -2.45 -2.46
N ARG A 48 10.23 -3.06 -1.76
CA ARG A 48 11.20 -4.05 -2.30
C ARG A 48 10.73 -5.50 -2.11
N THR A 49 9.59 -5.71 -1.46
CA THR A 49 9.03 -7.04 -1.14
C THR A 49 7.59 -7.16 -1.67
N PRO A 50 7.39 -7.06 -3.00
CA PRO A 50 6.05 -7.01 -3.59
C PRO A 50 5.18 -8.22 -3.26
N GLU A 51 5.77 -9.41 -3.18
CA GLU A 51 5.05 -10.67 -2.94
C GLU A 51 4.32 -10.67 -1.60
N PHE A 52 4.87 -10.00 -0.58
CA PHE A 52 4.22 -9.86 0.72
C PHE A 52 2.90 -9.07 0.62
N PHE A 53 2.90 -7.96 -0.12
CA PHE A 53 1.73 -7.10 -0.30
C PHE A 53 0.73 -7.70 -1.29
N MET A 54 1.19 -8.41 -2.33
CA MET A 54 0.30 -9.10 -3.27
C MET A 54 -0.56 -10.16 -2.58
N LYS A 55 -0.02 -10.85 -1.57
CA LYS A 55 -0.80 -11.77 -0.72
C LYS A 55 -1.94 -11.07 0.04
N GLN A 56 -1.86 -9.75 0.23
CA GLN A 56 -2.88 -8.93 0.90
C GLN A 56 -3.77 -8.18 -0.12
N SER A 57 -3.89 -8.73 -1.33
CA SER A 57 -4.74 -8.21 -2.42
C SER A 57 -4.29 -6.87 -3.02
N PHE A 58 -3.05 -6.46 -2.79
CA PHE A 58 -2.45 -5.36 -3.56
C PHE A 58 -2.07 -5.86 -4.96
N LEU A 59 -2.29 -5.01 -5.96
CA LEU A 59 -1.97 -5.29 -7.36
C LEU A 59 -0.83 -4.37 -7.83
N PRO A 60 0.07 -4.84 -8.72
CA PRO A 60 1.07 -3.99 -9.34
C PRO A 60 0.45 -2.76 -10.01
N THR A 61 1.08 -1.60 -9.82
CA THR A 61 0.70 -0.34 -10.47
C THR A 61 1.96 0.41 -10.95
N SER A 62 1.78 1.45 -11.74
CA SER A 62 2.90 2.29 -12.17
C SER A 62 3.12 3.45 -11.21
N LYS A 63 4.39 3.73 -10.85
CA LYS A 63 4.77 4.93 -10.09
C LYS A 63 4.30 6.22 -10.78
N SER A 64 4.22 6.24 -12.11
CA SER A 64 3.75 7.39 -12.89
C SER A 64 2.27 7.71 -12.71
N LEU A 65 1.48 6.77 -12.16
CA LEU A 65 0.07 6.96 -11.84
C LEU A 65 -0.13 7.54 -10.43
N LEU A 66 0.94 7.64 -9.63
CA LEU A 66 0.87 8.25 -8.31
C LEU A 66 0.93 9.78 -8.43
N PRO A 67 0.20 10.53 -7.58
CA PRO A 67 0.25 11.98 -7.60
C PRO A 67 1.66 12.53 -7.41
N GLU A 68 1.99 13.63 -8.08
CA GLU A 68 3.32 14.25 -8.01
C GLU A 68 3.78 14.56 -6.56
N LYS A 69 2.83 14.92 -5.68
CA LYS A 69 3.10 15.15 -4.24
C LYS A 69 3.65 13.91 -3.52
N VAL A 70 3.34 12.71 -3.99
CA VAL A 70 3.85 11.43 -3.47
C VAL A 70 5.31 11.24 -3.85
N LEU A 71 5.68 11.67 -5.06
CA LEU A 71 7.02 11.46 -5.62
C LEU A 71 8.06 12.47 -5.11
N LYS A 72 7.65 13.48 -4.32
CA LYS A 72 8.57 14.47 -3.76
C LYS A 72 9.69 13.87 -2.90
N ASP A 73 9.43 12.75 -2.25
CA ASP A 73 10.46 12.03 -1.47
C ASP A 73 11.53 11.41 -2.40
N CYS A 74 11.20 11.17 -3.67
CA CYS A 74 12.15 10.68 -4.67
C CYS A 74 13.07 11.78 -5.20
N ASP A 75 12.69 13.06 -5.14
CA ASP A 75 13.48 14.18 -5.67
C ASP A 75 14.79 14.40 -4.91
N GLN A 76 14.82 14.03 -3.63
CA GLN A 76 16.01 14.07 -2.77
C GLN A 76 16.58 12.67 -2.51
N CYS A 77 16.04 11.64 -3.16
CA CYS A 77 16.44 10.27 -2.91
C CYS A 77 17.81 9.98 -3.55
N PRO A 78 18.82 9.55 -2.78
CA PRO A 78 20.14 9.19 -3.33
C PRO A 78 20.08 8.06 -4.37
N ARG A 79 18.99 7.28 -4.35
CA ARG A 79 18.75 6.15 -5.27
C ARG A 79 17.77 6.51 -6.39
N GLN A 80 17.49 7.77 -6.69
CA GLN A 80 16.52 8.14 -7.72
C GLN A 80 16.78 7.43 -9.07
N HIS A 81 18.05 7.30 -9.47
CA HIS A 81 18.46 6.62 -10.71
C HIS A 81 18.65 5.09 -10.60
N ALA A 82 18.50 4.54 -9.40
CA ALA A 82 18.69 3.12 -9.10
C ALA A 82 17.61 2.60 -8.12
N CYS A 83 16.41 3.18 -8.17
CA CYS A 83 15.34 2.87 -7.24
C CYS A 83 14.75 1.50 -7.60
N ASP A 84 14.95 0.54 -6.71
CA ASP A 84 14.54 -0.86 -6.81
C ASP A 84 13.16 -1.13 -6.19
N GLU A 85 12.49 -0.10 -5.69
CA GLU A 85 11.12 -0.22 -5.19
C GLU A 85 10.12 -0.30 -6.34
N VAL A 86 9.07 -1.10 -6.17
CA VAL A 86 7.93 -1.17 -7.09
C VAL A 86 6.68 -0.61 -6.41
N ALA A 87 5.74 -0.12 -7.22
CA ALA A 87 4.47 0.40 -6.73
C ALA A 87 3.38 -0.67 -6.81
N LEU A 88 2.64 -0.83 -5.72
CA LEU A 88 1.42 -1.63 -5.70
C LEU A 88 0.27 -0.82 -5.10
N GLU A 89 -0.96 -1.08 -5.53
CA GLU A 89 -2.17 -0.44 -5.01
C GLU A 89 -3.29 -1.44 -4.74
N ILE A 90 -4.20 -1.05 -3.85
CA ILE A 90 -5.50 -1.71 -3.66
C ILE A 90 -6.61 -0.67 -3.81
N ASN A 91 -7.61 -0.99 -4.63
CA ASN A 91 -8.83 -0.19 -4.77
C ASN A 91 -9.87 -0.66 -3.75
N LEU A 92 -10.26 0.25 -2.86
CA LEU A 92 -11.19 -0.03 -1.76
C LEU A 92 -12.66 0.19 -2.15
N VAL A 93 -12.93 0.89 -3.26
CA VAL A 93 -14.28 1.18 -3.73
C VAL A 93 -14.90 -0.06 -4.41
N GLU A 94 -14.11 -0.79 -5.18
CA GLU A 94 -14.56 -2.00 -5.90
C GLU A 94 -14.85 -3.18 -4.95
N GLN A 95 -14.22 -3.20 -3.78
CA GLN A 95 -14.36 -4.26 -2.77
C GLN A 95 -15.70 -4.19 -1.98
N ILE A 96 -16.41 -3.06 -2.01
CA ILE A 96 -17.71 -2.88 -1.33
C ILE A 96 -18.79 -3.76 -2.00
N ILE A 97 -18.68 -3.98 -3.32
CA ILE A 97 -19.66 -4.76 -4.08
C ILE A 97 -19.54 -6.26 -3.77
N GLN A 98 -18.33 -6.77 -3.52
CA GLN A 98 -18.13 -8.22 -3.29
C GLN A 98 -18.50 -8.69 -1.88
N ARG A 99 -18.39 -7.86 -0.84
CA ARG A 99 -18.79 -8.27 0.54
C ARG A 99 -20.30 -8.33 0.74
N SER A 100 -21.09 -7.69 -0.12
CA SER A 100 -22.56 -7.66 -0.02
C SER A 100 -23.24 -8.94 -0.54
N HIS A 101 -22.51 -9.86 -1.17
CA HIS A 101 -23.03 -11.11 -1.74
C HIS A 101 -22.71 -12.37 -0.91
N VAL A 102 -22.16 -12.21 0.29
CA VAL A 102 -22.00 -13.32 1.25
C VAL A 102 -22.82 -12.98 2.50
N ALA A 103 -24.09 -13.34 2.44
CA ALA A 103 -25.01 -13.44 3.58
C ALA A 103 -25.44 -14.89 3.73
#